data_AF-A0A316THY9-F1
#
_entry.id   AF-A0A316THY9-F1
#
_cell.length_a   1.000
_cell.length_b   1.000
_cell.length_c   1.000
_cell.angle_alpha   90.00
_cell.angle_beta   90.00
_cell.angle_gamma   90.00
#
_symmetry.space_group_name_H-M   'P 1'
#
loop_
_entity.id
_entity.type
_entity.pdbx_description
1 polymer ?
#
loop_
_entity_poly.entity_id
_entity_poly.type
_entity_poly.pdbx_seq_one_letter_code
_entity_poly.pdbx_strand_id
1 'polypeptide(L)' 'MASSQDRSESRPDPKFLTIAEVATMMRVSKMTVYRLVHNGELPAVRVGRSFRVPESDVDEYLRKSFYNAG' A
#
# COMPACT_ATOMS: atom_id res chain seq x y z
N MET A 1 -26.55 10.09 34.04
CA MET A 1 -27.09 9.89 32.69
C MET A 1 -26.37 10.89 31.81
N ALA A 2 -25.22 10.50 31.27
CA ALA A 2 -25.05 9.86 29.95
C ALA A 2 -24.95 10.92 28.85
N SER A 3 -24.05 10.66 27.89
CA SER A 3 -23.71 11.47 26.71
C SER A 3 -22.51 12.41 26.96
N SER A 4 -21.40 12.35 26.23
CA SER A 4 -21.15 11.70 24.95
C SER A 4 -19.66 11.38 24.85
N GLN A 5 -19.33 10.13 24.51
CA GLN A 5 -17.99 9.77 24.09
C GLN A 5 -17.69 10.44 22.76
N ASP A 6 -16.67 11.30 22.78
CA ASP A 6 -15.92 11.74 21.63
C ASP A 6 -15.28 10.51 20.96
N ARG A 7 -15.99 9.93 19.99
CA ARG A 7 -15.39 9.00 19.03
C ARG A 7 -15.04 9.80 17.79
N SER A 8 -14.01 10.65 17.89
CA SER A 8 -13.27 11.04 16.70
C SER A 8 -12.49 9.79 16.23
N GLU A 9 -13.16 8.91 15.48
CA GLU A 9 -12.48 7.90 14.68
C GLU A 9 -11.64 8.65 13.64
N SER A 10 -10.39 8.91 14.00
CA SER A 10 -9.36 9.42 13.11
C SER A 10 -9.26 8.45 11.94
N ARG A 11 -9.93 8.77 10.83
CA ARG A 11 -9.65 8.09 9.56
C ARG A 11 -8.16 8.28 9.31
N PRO A 12 -7.36 7.21 9.24
CA PRO A 12 -5.94 7.36 8.99
C PRO A 12 -5.81 8.08 7.65
N ASP A 13 -5.06 9.19 7.65
CA ASP A 13 -4.71 9.86 6.41
C ASP A 13 -4.11 8.82 5.45
N PRO A 14 -4.42 8.88 4.14
CA PRO A 14 -3.90 7.93 3.18
C PRO A 14 -2.38 7.95 3.22
N LYS A 15 -1.80 6.87 3.72
CA LYS A 15 -0.35 6.69 3.81
C LYS A 15 0.18 6.23 2.47
N PHE A 16 1.14 6.99 1.94
CA PHE A 16 1.82 6.68 0.70
C PHE A 16 3.23 6.19 0.98
N LEU A 17 3.55 5.03 0.43
CA LEU A 17 4.83 4.38 0.54
C LEU A 17 5.64 4.61 -0.74
N THR A 18 6.96 4.71 -0.59
CA THR A 18 7.91 4.66 -1.69
C THR A 18 8.12 3.23 -2.15
N ILE A 19 8.63 3.06 -3.37
CA ILE A 19 9.06 1.76 -3.90
C ILE A 19 10.06 1.04 -2.96
N ALA A 20 10.91 1.79 -2.26
CA ALA A 20 11.89 1.23 -1.33
C ALA A 20 11.24 0.68 -0.05
N GLU A 21 10.23 1.38 0.48
CA GLU A 21 9.49 0.95 1.67
C GLU A 21 8.65 -0.28 1.35
N VAL A 22 7.94 -0.28 0.22
CA VAL A 22 7.18 -1.45 -0.26
C VAL A 22 8.09 -2.66 -0.45
N ALA A 23 9.26 -2.48 -1.07
CA ALA A 23 10.24 -3.56 -1.26
C ALA A 23 10.70 -4.16 0.07
N THR A 24 10.97 -3.31 1.06
CA THR A 24 11.35 -3.74 2.42
C THR A 24 10.22 -4.50 3.10
N MET A 25 8.99 -3.98 3.02
CA MET A 25 7.79 -4.58 3.62
C MET A 25 7.50 -5.96 3.03
N MET A 26 7.53 -6.08 1.71
CA MET A 26 7.26 -7.32 0.98
C MET A 26 8.46 -8.28 0.94
N ARG A 27 9.63 -7.86 1.44
CA ARG A 27 10.90 -8.61 1.38
C ARG A 27 11.31 -9.00 -0.04
N VAL A 28 11.12 -8.10 -1.00
CA VAL A 28 11.49 -8.30 -2.41
C VAL A 28 12.48 -7.23 -2.86
N SER A 29 13.06 -7.41 -4.05
CA SER A 29 13.90 -6.38 -4.66
C SER A 29 13.06 -5.17 -5.11
N LYS A 30 13.67 -3.98 -5.15
CA LYS A 30 13.04 -2.78 -5.75
C LYS A 30 12.61 -3.03 -7.20
N MET A 31 13.40 -3.83 -7.94
CA MET A 31 13.10 -4.20 -9.32
C MET A 31 11.79 -4.99 -9.43
N THR A 32 11.53 -5.90 -8.47
CA THR A 32 10.26 -6.62 -8.39
C THR A 32 9.09 -5.65 -8.23
N VAL A 33 9.19 -4.71 -7.29
CA VAL A 33 8.14 -3.70 -7.09
C VAL A 33 7.95 -2.83 -8.33
N TYR A 34 9.03 -2.39 -8.99
CA TYR A 34 8.94 -1.66 -10.25
C TYR A 34 8.21 -2.45 -11.34
N ARG A 35 8.49 -3.75 -11.46
CA ARG A 35 7.78 -4.62 -12.41
C ARG A 35 6.31 -4.71 -12.08
N LEU A 36 5.94 -4.90 -10.81
CA LEU A 36 4.53 -4.96 -10.40
C LEU A 36 3.79 -3.66 -10.75
N VAL A 37 4.42 -2.51 -10.49
CA VAL A 37 3.84 -1.22 -10.83
C VAL A 37 3.72 -1.05 -12.35
N HIS A 38 4.74 -1.43 -13.12
CA HIS A 38 4.74 -1.26 -14.57
C HIS A 38 3.78 -2.22 -15.28
N ASN A 39 3.60 -3.43 -14.75
CA ASN A 39 2.63 -4.41 -15.21
C ASN A 39 1.19 -4.05 -14.81
N GLY A 40 0.99 -3.05 -13.95
CA GLY A 40 -0.32 -2.69 -13.41
C GLY A 40 -0.85 -3.63 -12.33
N GLU A 41 -0.01 -4.53 -11.82
CA GLU A 41 -0.36 -5.47 -10.75
C GLU A 41 -0.41 -4.77 -9.38
N LEU A 42 0.43 -3.76 -9.18
CA LEU A 42 0.45 -2.92 -7.98
C LEU A 42 0.11 -1.47 -8.35
N PRO A 43 -1.07 -0.94 -7.95
CA PRO A 43 -1.43 0.44 -8.20
C PRO A 43 -0.43 1.42 -7.60
N ALA A 44 -0.01 2.42 -8.37
CA ALA A 44 0.89 3.46 -7.89
C ALA A 44 0.59 4.81 -8.55
N VAL A 45 0.78 5.87 -7.78
CA VAL A 45 0.69 7.26 -8.21
C VAL A 45 2.08 7.79 -8.52
N ARG A 46 2.25 8.42 -9.69
CA ARG A 46 3.49 9.11 -10.03
C ARG A 46 3.49 10.51 -9.42
N VAL A 47 4.47 10.78 -8.56
CA VAL A 47 4.69 12.08 -7.93
C VAL A 47 6.06 12.60 -8.37
N GLY A 48 6.06 13.52 -9.34
CA GLY A 48 7.27 14.00 -9.99
C GLY A 48 8.04 12.89 -10.71
N ARG A 49 9.26 12.60 -10.22
CA ARG A 49 10.16 11.57 -10.78
C ARG A 49 10.07 10.22 -10.05
N SER A 50 9.22 10.13 -9.03
CA SER A 50 9.13 8.96 -8.15
C SER A 50 7.72 8.41 -8.12
N PHE A 51 7.59 7.13 -7.81
CA PHE A 51 6.30 6.49 -7.55
C PHE A 51 5.97 6.51 -6.06
N ARG A 52 4.67 6.53 -5.78
CA ARG A 52 4.05 6.42 -4.46
C ARG A 52 2.96 5.37 -4.53
N VAL A 53 2.98 4.43 -3.61
CA VAL A 53 2.03 3.32 -3.54
C VAL A 53 1.19 3.55 -2.29
N PRO A 54 -0.14 3.63 -2.38
CA PRO A 54 -1.00 3.65 -1.20
C PRO A 54 -0.79 2.38 -0.37
N GLU A 55 -0.66 2.51 0.95
CA GLU A 55 -0.49 1.36 1.85
C GLU A 55 -1.62 0.33 1.68
N SER A 56 -2.86 0.82 1.52
CA SER A 56 -4.03 -0.03 1.30
C SER A 56 -3.94 -0.90 0.04
N ASP A 57 -3.30 -0.40 -1.03
CA ASP A 57 -3.13 -1.16 -2.28
C ASP A 57 -2.07 -2.25 -2.14
N VAL A 58 -1.02 -2.01 -1.32
CA VAL A 58 -0.03 -3.05 -0.97
C VAL A 58 -0.69 -4.17 -0.19
N ASP A 59 -1.49 -3.81 0.82
CA ASP A 59 -2.21 -4.77 1.65
C ASP A 59 -3.20 -5.60 0.81
N GLU A 60 -3.90 -4.96 -0.12
CA GLU A 60 -4.81 -5.63 -1.04
C GLU A 60 -4.07 -6.57 -1.99
N TYR A 61 -2.94 -6.13 -2.56
CA TYR A 61 -2.09 -6.96 -3.41
C TYR A 61 -1.61 -8.21 -2.67
N LEU A 62 -1.11 -8.06 -1.44
CA LEU A 62 -0.66 -9.18 -0.62
C LEU A 62 -1.81 -10.14 -0.34
N ARG A 63 -2.98 -9.61 0.05
CA ARG A 63 -4.19 -10.41 0.31
C ARG A 63 -4.61 -11.22 -0.92
N LYS A 64 -4.62 -10.61 -2.12
CA LYS A 64 -4.90 -11.30 -3.39
C LYS A 64 -3.87 -12.38 -3.71
N SER A 65 -2.58 -12.10 -3.47
CA SER A 65 -1.48 -13.03 -3.75
C SER A 65 -1.53 -14.29 -2.88
N PHE A 66 -2.04 -14.21 -1.64
CA PHE A 66 -2.19 -15.38 -0.77
C PHE A 66 -3.24 -16.39 -1.26
N TYR A 67 -4.19 -16.00 -2.13
CA TYR A 67 -5.19 -16.92 -2.67
C TYR A 67 -4.70 -17.73 -3.87
N ASN A 68 -3.65 -17.28 -4.57
CA ASN A 68 -3.14 -17.92 -5.79
C ASN A 68 -2.01 -18.95 -5.53
N ALA A 69 -1.64 -19.20 -4.28
CA ALA A 69 -0.61 -20.16 -3.89
C ALA A 69 -1.19 -21.48 -3.32
N GLY A 70 -2.35 -21.90 -3.83
CA GLY A 70 -3.01 -23.18 -3.52
C GLY A 70 -2.78 -24.23 -4.60
#